data_AF-A0A2V6TS59-F1
#
_entry.id   AF-A0A2V6TS59-F1
#
_cell.length_a   1.000
_cell.length_b   1.000
_cell.length_c   1.000
_cell.angle_alpha   90.00
_cell.angle_beta   90.00
_cell.angle_gamma   90.00
#
_symmetry.space_group_name_H-M   'P 1'
#
loop_
_entity.id
_entity.type
_entity.pdbx_description
1 polymer ?
#
loop_
_entity_poly.entity_id
_entity_poly.type
_entity_poly.pdbx_seq_one_letter_code
_entity_poly.pdbx_strand_id
1 'polypeptide(L)'
;MQGRADHAMVAMVEVAAAGREAEAGSSRLAAAEVVERITVADDPEAIFERFTSEGWTDGLPIVPPTATRVAQMLAYCDLEPSASLGAMPPRWGEATIAKVAVNAVMAGCKPEYFPVIVTAVKAILAKPFNLYGVQGTTNP
;
A
#
# COMPACT_ATOMS: atom_id res chain seq x y z
N MET A 1 -13.53 -9.32 -20.03
CA MET A 1 -13.86 -8.49 -18.85
C MET A 1 -12.64 -7.66 -18.42
N GLN A 2 -12.06 -6.90 -19.36
CA GLN A 2 -10.73 -6.28 -19.24
C GLN A 2 -10.79 -4.77 -18.88
N GLY A 3 -11.80 -4.33 -18.14
CA GLY A 3 -12.17 -2.90 -18.13
C GLY A 3 -12.26 -2.21 -16.77
N ARG A 4 -11.96 -2.89 -15.66
CA ARG A 4 -12.09 -2.30 -14.31
C ARG A 4 -11.01 -2.73 -13.30
N ALA A 5 -10.19 -3.72 -13.65
CA ALA A 5 -9.20 -4.31 -12.75
C ALA A 5 -7.80 -3.68 -12.87
N ASP A 6 -7.58 -2.77 -13.82
CA ASP A 6 -6.32 -2.03 -13.98
C ASP A 6 -6.10 -0.99 -12.86
N HIS A 7 -7.11 -0.76 -12.01
CA HIS A 7 -7.11 0.23 -10.92
C HIS A 7 -7.13 -0.39 -9.52
N ALA A 8 -6.64 -1.63 -9.34
CA ALA A 8 -6.32 -2.14 -8.00
C ALA A 8 -5.00 -1.51 -7.52
N MET A 9 -5.01 -0.18 -7.41
CA MET A 9 -3.86 0.61 -7.03
C MET A 9 -4.05 1.12 -5.62
N VAL A 10 -2.98 0.99 -4.86
CA VAL A 10 -2.95 1.35 -3.46
C VAL A 10 -3.05 2.87 -3.36
N ALA A 11 -4.18 3.38 -2.87
CA ALA A 11 -4.47 4.81 -2.81
C ALA A 11 -3.81 5.47 -1.59
N MET A 12 -3.25 6.66 -1.78
CA MET A 12 -2.87 7.52 -0.66
C MET A 12 -4.02 8.48 -0.33
N VAL A 13 -4.21 8.71 0.96
CA VAL A 13 -5.29 9.58 1.45
C VAL A 13 -4.75 10.95 1.81
N GLU A 14 -5.35 11.98 1.26
CA GLU A 14 -5.32 13.31 1.86
C GLU A 14 -6.58 13.48 2.70
N VAL A 15 -6.39 13.57 4.00
CA VAL A 15 -7.48 13.78 4.95
C VAL A 15 -7.86 15.25 4.91
N ALA A 16 -9.10 15.54 4.50
CA ALA A 16 -9.62 16.90 4.48
C ALA A 16 -9.93 17.34 5.91
N ALA A 17 -8.92 17.87 6.60
CA ALA A 17 -9.12 18.62 7.82
C ALA A 17 -9.62 20.03 7.49
N ALA A 18 -10.51 20.58 8.32
CA ALA A 18 -10.73 22.03 8.38
C ALA A 18 -9.43 22.72 8.86
N GLY A 19 -8.52 22.98 7.91
CA GLY A 19 -7.30 23.77 8.09
C GLY A 19 -6.20 23.11 8.92
N ARG A 20 -5.16 22.61 8.23
CA ARG A 20 -3.72 22.87 8.48
C ARG A 20 -2.87 22.08 7.48
N GLU A 21 -1.98 22.78 6.81
CA GLU A 21 -1.02 22.27 5.85
C GLU A 21 0.07 21.43 6.54
N ALA A 22 0.46 20.31 5.92
CA ALA A 22 1.60 19.50 6.32
C ALA A 22 2.67 19.57 5.22
N GLU A 23 3.66 20.45 5.42
CA GLU A 23 4.92 20.49 4.67
C GLU A 23 6.02 19.64 5.36
N ALA A 24 7.06 19.30 4.59
CA ALA A 24 8.26 18.51 4.93
C ALA A 24 8.17 16.97 4.76
N GLY A 25 7.95 16.52 3.52
CA GLY A 25 8.22 15.13 3.10
C GLY A 25 8.31 14.90 1.57
N SER A 26 8.29 15.97 0.78
CA SER A 26 7.84 15.96 -0.63
C SER A 26 8.73 15.16 -1.60
N SER A 27 10.05 15.07 -1.39
CA SER A 27 10.96 14.60 -2.44
C SER A 27 10.91 13.09 -2.74
N ARG A 28 10.80 12.22 -1.73
CA ARG A 28 10.65 10.75 -1.96
C ARG A 28 9.22 10.35 -2.35
N LEU A 29 8.23 11.08 -1.87
CA LEU A 29 6.81 10.85 -2.18
C LEU A 29 6.47 11.20 -3.64
N ALA A 30 7.18 12.15 -4.25
CA ALA A 30 7.05 12.48 -5.67
C ALA A 30 7.67 11.42 -6.60
N ALA A 31 8.68 10.68 -6.12
CA ALA A 31 9.34 9.60 -6.87
C ALA A 31 8.62 8.25 -6.74
N ALA A 32 7.75 8.10 -5.74
CA ALA A 32 6.88 6.96 -5.58
C ALA A 32 5.74 7.05 -6.60
N GLU A 33 5.66 6.09 -7.53
CA GLU A 33 4.52 5.96 -8.43
C GLU A 33 3.29 5.47 -7.64
N VAL A 34 2.67 6.39 -6.90
CA VAL A 34 1.41 6.22 -6.20
C VAL A 34 0.33 6.73 -7.13
N VAL A 35 -0.50 5.82 -7.61
CA VAL A 35 -1.31 6.06 -8.80
C VAL A 35 -2.61 6.81 -8.52
N GLU A 36 -2.99 6.98 -7.25
CA GLU A 36 -4.16 7.81 -6.93
C GLU A 36 -4.02 8.46 -5.55
N ARG A 37 -4.14 9.80 -5.50
CA ARG A 37 -4.39 10.56 -4.27
C ARG A 37 -5.87 10.88 -4.21
N ILE A 38 -6.52 10.51 -3.11
CA ILE A 38 -7.94 10.78 -2.91
C ILE A 38 -8.16 11.67 -1.68
N THR A 39 -9.16 12.54 -1.77
CA THR A 39 -9.60 13.37 -0.66
C THR A 39 -10.86 12.76 -0.05
N VAL A 40 -10.87 12.66 1.27
CA VAL A 40 -12.00 12.13 2.07
C VAL A 40 -12.16 12.98 3.33
N ALA A 41 -13.36 12.93 3.90
CA ALA A 41 -13.63 13.55 5.20
C ALA A 41 -12.72 12.94 6.27
N ASP A 42 -12.33 13.76 7.26
CA ASP A 42 -11.60 13.29 8.45
C ASP A 42 -12.54 12.58 9.43
N ASP A 43 -13.09 11.46 8.98
CA ASP A 43 -13.98 10.60 9.73
C ASP A 43 -13.60 9.13 9.50
N PRO A 44 -13.26 8.37 10.54
CA PRO A 44 -12.80 6.99 10.40
C PRO A 44 -13.80 6.07 9.68
N GLU A 45 -15.10 6.27 9.90
CA GLU A 45 -16.15 5.47 9.27
C GLU A 45 -16.26 5.80 7.78
N ALA A 46 -16.31 7.08 7.41
CA ALA A 46 -16.33 7.52 6.02
C ALA A 46 -15.08 7.07 5.23
N ILE A 47 -13.90 7.08 5.86
CA ILE A 47 -12.67 6.58 5.25
C ILE A 47 -12.79 5.07 5.01
N PHE A 48 -13.20 4.32 6.03
CA PHE A 48 -13.33 2.87 5.93
C PHE A 48 -14.39 2.46 4.90
N GLU A 49 -15.56 3.10 4.90
CA GLU A 49 -16.61 2.87 3.91
C GLU A 49 -16.12 3.15 2.49
N ARG A 50 -15.43 4.28 2.28
CA ARG A 50 -14.87 4.61 0.96
C ARG A 50 -13.94 3.50 0.48
N PHE A 51 -12.94 3.16 1.29
CA PHE A 51 -11.94 2.14 0.95
C PHE A 51 -12.56 0.76 0.70
N THR A 52 -13.58 0.40 1.48
CA THR A 52 -14.30 -0.87 1.33
C THR A 52 -15.16 -0.89 0.06
N SER A 53 -15.86 0.21 -0.24
CA SER A 53 -16.72 0.33 -1.43
C SER A 53 -15.95 0.23 -2.75
N GLU A 54 -14.68 0.65 -2.77
CA GLU A 54 -13.77 0.56 -3.92
C GLU A 54 -13.05 -0.80 -4.00
N GLY A 55 -13.17 -1.64 -2.96
CA GLY A 55 -12.49 -2.94 -2.89
C GLY A 55 -10.97 -2.82 -2.67
N TRP A 56 -10.52 -1.77 -1.99
CA TRP A 56 -9.10 -1.53 -1.69
C TRP A 56 -8.64 -2.14 -0.37
N THR A 57 -9.56 -2.75 0.39
CA THR A 57 -9.27 -3.46 1.64
C THR A 57 -9.74 -4.90 1.56
N ASP A 58 -9.33 -5.70 2.54
CA ASP A 58 -9.81 -7.07 2.78
C ASP A 58 -11.09 -7.12 3.64
N GLY A 59 -11.70 -5.96 3.92
CA GLY A 59 -12.86 -5.80 4.80
C GLY A 59 -12.52 -5.60 6.28
N LEU A 60 -11.23 -5.56 6.66
CA LEU A 60 -10.80 -5.23 8.01
C LEU A 60 -10.59 -3.72 8.20
N PRO A 61 -10.75 -3.19 9.43
CA PRO A 61 -10.42 -1.80 9.71
C PRO A 61 -8.96 -1.46 9.34
N ILE A 62 -8.76 -0.30 8.74
CA ILE A 62 -7.45 0.16 8.28
C ILE A 62 -7.01 1.44 8.99
N VAL A 63 -5.70 1.67 9.06
CA VAL A 63 -5.14 2.99 9.34
C VAL A 63 -5.03 3.76 8.02
N PRO A 64 -5.58 4.98 7.89
CA PRO A 64 -5.58 5.70 6.62
C PRO A 64 -4.14 5.99 6.13
N PRO A 65 -3.79 5.59 4.90
CA PRO A 65 -2.44 5.74 4.38
C PRO A 65 -2.17 7.16 3.87
N THR A 66 -2.00 8.08 4.81
CA THR A 66 -1.67 9.46 4.47
C THR A 66 -0.24 9.59 3.97
N ALA A 67 0.01 10.62 3.14
CA ALA A 67 1.34 10.91 2.62
C ALA A 67 2.40 10.95 3.74
N THR A 68 2.10 11.62 4.86
CA THR A 68 2.99 11.69 6.03
C THR A 68 3.30 10.32 6.62
N ARG A 69 2.29 9.47 6.85
CA ARG A 69 2.51 8.12 7.43
C ARG A 69 3.32 7.23 6.50
N VAL A 70 3.09 7.34 5.19
CA VAL A 70 3.86 6.56 4.22
C VAL A 70 5.29 7.09 4.09
N ALA A 71 5.51 8.40 4.14
CA ALA A 71 6.85 8.98 4.22
C ALA A 71 7.62 8.45 5.43
N GLN A 72 6.98 8.39 6.60
CA GLN A 72 7.57 7.83 7.82
C GLN A 72 7.94 6.36 7.63
N MET A 73 7.08 5.56 7.00
CA MET A 73 7.38 4.15 6.67
C MET A 73 8.59 4.03 5.74
N LEU A 74 8.63 4.84 4.67
CA LEU A 74 9.72 4.85 3.68
C LEU A 74 11.05 5.35 4.24
N ALA A 75 11.05 6.10 5.35
CA ALA A 75 12.28 6.56 6.00
C ALA A 75 13.12 5.41 6.58
N TYR A 76 12.51 4.25 6.84
CA TYR A 76 13.19 3.05 7.34
C TYR A 76 13.69 2.12 6.23
N CYS A 77 13.55 2.50 4.95
CA CYS A 77 14.04 1.71 3.83
C CYS A 77 14.99 2.55 2.96
N ASP A 78 16.12 1.94 2.59
CA ASP A 78 17.12 2.57 1.72
C ASP A 78 16.84 2.36 0.22
N LEU A 79 15.83 1.56 -0.12
CA LEU A 79 15.45 1.32 -1.51
C LEU A 79 14.60 2.46 -2.06
N GLU A 80 14.72 2.72 -3.36
CA GLU A 80 13.89 3.69 -4.05
C GLU A 80 12.41 3.32 -3.98
N PRO A 81 11.49 4.27 -3.75
CA PRO A 81 10.06 3.97 -3.64
C PRO A 81 9.46 3.29 -4.90
N SER A 82 10.03 3.56 -6.08
CA SER A 82 9.65 2.95 -7.36
C SER A 82 10.27 1.57 -7.59
N ALA A 83 11.29 1.16 -6.80
CA ALA A 83 11.91 -0.14 -6.96
C ALA A 83 10.91 -1.26 -6.68
N SER A 84 10.85 -2.25 -7.58
CA SER A 84 10.00 -3.42 -7.42
C SER A 84 10.74 -4.57 -6.74
N LEU A 85 10.04 -5.26 -5.83
CA LEU A 85 10.47 -6.54 -5.25
C LEU A 85 10.13 -7.74 -6.15
N GLY A 86 9.34 -7.52 -7.20
CA GLY A 86 8.88 -8.53 -8.16
C GLY A 86 7.36 -8.50 -8.39
N ALA A 87 6.90 -9.32 -9.33
CA ALA A 87 5.48 -9.44 -9.66
C ALA A 87 4.72 -10.29 -8.63
N MET A 88 3.68 -9.72 -8.02
CA MET A 88 2.86 -10.36 -6.99
C MET A 88 1.70 -11.16 -7.62
N PRO A 89 1.68 -12.50 -7.53
CA PRO A 89 0.54 -13.30 -7.97
C PRO A 89 -0.71 -13.04 -7.10
N PRO A 90 -1.94 -13.30 -7.59
CA PRO A 90 -2.26 -13.91 -8.89
C PRO A 90 -2.39 -12.90 -10.03
N ARG A 91 -2.47 -11.60 -9.71
CA ARG A 91 -2.62 -10.52 -10.71
C ARG A 91 -1.30 -10.11 -11.36
N TRP A 92 -0.17 -10.56 -10.81
CA TRP A 92 1.18 -10.28 -11.31
C TRP A 92 1.50 -8.79 -11.38
N GLY A 93 0.91 -7.99 -10.49
CA GLY A 93 1.24 -6.57 -10.36
C GLY A 93 2.58 -6.37 -9.66
N GLU A 94 3.32 -5.34 -10.06
CA GLU A 94 4.62 -5.00 -9.45
C GLU A 94 4.46 -4.57 -7.98
N ALA A 95 5.16 -5.28 -7.08
CA ALA A 95 5.25 -4.99 -5.66
C ALA A 95 6.33 -3.94 -5.39
N THR A 96 6.05 -2.69 -5.74
CA THR A 96 6.97 -1.57 -5.47
C THR A 96 7.07 -1.25 -3.98
N ILE A 97 8.21 -0.71 -3.55
CA ILE A 97 8.43 -0.32 -2.14
C ILE A 97 7.35 0.65 -1.65
N ALA A 98 6.92 1.60 -2.49
CA ALA A 98 5.82 2.49 -2.18
C ALA A 98 4.50 1.75 -1.92
N LYS A 99 4.12 0.79 -2.77
CA LYS A 99 2.89 0.00 -2.58
C LYS A 99 2.97 -0.86 -1.31
N VAL A 100 4.13 -1.46 -1.03
CA VAL A 100 4.32 -2.22 0.21
C VAL A 100 4.24 -1.30 1.44
N ALA A 101 4.83 -0.10 1.38
CA ALA A 101 4.76 0.88 2.46
C ALA A 101 3.33 1.32 2.75
N VAL A 102 2.54 1.59 1.70
CA VAL A 102 1.13 1.94 1.90
C VAL A 102 0.36 0.78 2.54
N ASN A 103 0.50 -0.45 2.05
CA ASN A 103 -0.17 -1.61 2.66
C ASN A 103 0.27 -1.81 4.12
N ALA A 104 1.55 -1.59 4.44
CA ALA A 104 2.05 -1.65 5.81
C ALA A 104 1.41 -0.58 6.70
N VAL A 105 1.22 0.64 6.20
CA VAL A 105 0.49 1.68 6.92
C VAL A 105 -0.96 1.26 7.14
N MET A 106 -1.66 0.80 6.10
CA MET A 106 -3.06 0.35 6.21
C MET A 106 -3.23 -0.75 7.28
N ALA A 107 -2.28 -1.67 7.35
CA ALA A 107 -2.24 -2.73 8.36
C ALA A 107 -1.85 -2.26 9.78
N GLY A 108 -1.56 -0.97 9.98
CA GLY A 108 -1.15 -0.42 11.28
C GLY A 108 0.27 -0.80 11.70
N CYS A 109 1.13 -1.16 10.74
CA CYS A 109 2.52 -1.53 11.02
C CYS A 109 3.31 -0.34 11.56
N LYS A 110 4.24 -0.60 12.50
CA LYS A 110 5.18 0.40 12.97
C LYS A 110 6.29 0.62 11.93
N PRO A 111 6.71 1.87 11.67
CA PRO A 111 7.77 2.16 10.69
C PRO A 111 9.07 1.38 10.92
N GLU A 112 9.48 1.17 12.18
CA GLU A 112 10.72 0.47 12.52
C GLU A 112 10.74 -0.99 12.04
N TYR A 113 9.57 -1.57 11.76
CA TYR A 113 9.41 -2.95 11.31
C TYR A 113 9.38 -3.06 9.78
N PHE A 114 9.32 -1.95 9.05
CA PHE A 114 9.22 -1.95 7.60
C PHE A 114 10.33 -2.75 6.88
N PRO A 115 11.61 -2.72 7.30
CA PRO A 115 12.66 -3.54 6.69
C PRO A 115 12.36 -5.03 6.72
N VAL A 116 11.71 -5.50 7.80
CA VAL A 116 11.29 -6.90 7.95
C VAL A 116 10.19 -7.22 6.96
N ILE A 117 9.22 -6.33 6.77
CA ILE A 117 8.14 -6.48 5.78
C ILE A 117 8.72 -6.56 4.36
N VAL A 118 9.63 -5.64 4.00
CA VAL A 118 10.30 -5.64 2.69
C VAL A 118 11.04 -6.96 2.45
N THR A 119 11.76 -7.44 3.46
CA THR A 119 12.50 -8.71 3.38
C THR A 119 11.56 -9.91 3.26
N ALA A 120 10.46 -9.93 4.02
CA ALA A 120 9.44 -10.96 3.96
C ALA A 120 8.77 -11.01 2.57
N VAL A 121 8.37 -9.86 2.04
CA VAL A 121 7.79 -9.76 0.69
C VAL A 121 8.76 -10.26 -0.37
N LYS A 122 10.04 -9.86 -0.29
CA LYS A 122 11.08 -10.37 -1.19
C LYS A 122 11.25 -11.89 -1.10
N ALA A 123 11.19 -12.45 0.11
CA ALA A 123 11.33 -13.88 0.34
C ALA A 123 10.14 -14.69 -0.21
N ILE A 124 8.91 -14.24 0.01
CA ILE A 124 7.72 -14.93 -0.50
C ILE A 124 7.59 -14.85 -2.02
N LEU A 125 8.12 -13.79 -2.64
CA LEU A 125 8.18 -13.65 -4.09
C LEU A 125 9.31 -14.47 -4.73
N ALA A 126 10.23 -15.04 -3.94
CA ALA A 126 11.28 -15.89 -4.47
C ALA A 126 10.68 -17.19 -5.05
N LYS A 127 11.16 -17.58 -6.24
CA LYS A 127 10.70 -18.78 -6.96
C LYS A 127 10.58 -20.04 -6.08
N PRO A 128 11.53 -20.36 -5.17
CA PRO A 128 11.42 -21.54 -4.33
C PRO A 128 10.22 -21.55 -3.37
N PHE A 129 9.70 -20.38 -2.96
CA PHE A 129 8.52 -20.30 -2.08
C PHE A 129 7.21 -20.63 -2.81
N ASN A 130 7.16 -20.43 -4.14
CA ASN A 130 6.01 -20.72 -4.99
C ASN A 130 4.68 -20.14 -4.45
N LEU A 131 4.65 -18.82 -4.19
CA LEU A 131 3.50 -18.14 -3.59
C LEU A 131 2.18 -18.41 -4.32
N TYR A 132 2.18 -18.49 -5.65
CA TYR A 132 0.98 -18.79 -6.44
C TYR A 132 0.34 -20.13 -6.04
N GLY A 133 1.16 -21.16 -5.84
CA GLY A 133 0.67 -22.47 -5.40
C GLY A 133 0.24 -22.47 -3.94
N VAL A 134 0.97 -21.77 -3.06
CA VAL A 134 0.70 -21.75 -1.61
C VAL A 134 -0.59 -20.99 -1.27
N GLN A 135 -0.89 -19.89 -1.97
CA GLN A 135 -2.09 -19.08 -1.70
C GLN A 135 -3.38 -19.67 -2.27
N GLY A 136 -3.29 -20.65 -3.17
CA GLY A 136 -4.45 -21.30 -3.76
C GLY A 136 -5.10 -22.26 -2.77
N THR A 137 -6.29 -21.94 -2.26
CA THR A 137 -7.12 -22.93 -1.56
C THR A 137 -7.92 -23.71 -2.60
N THR A 138 -7.51 -24.93 -2.92
CA THR A 138 -8.35 -25.84 -3.71
C THR A 138 -9.43 -26.42 -2.80
N ASN A 139 -10.66 -25.92 -2.91
CA ASN A 139 -11.84 -26.71 -2.55
C ASN A 139 -12.13 -27.67 -3.72
N PRO A 140 -12.27 -28.99 -3.50
CA PRO A 140 -12.67 -29.92 -4.56
C PRO A 140 -14.05 -29.60 -5.14
#